data_AF-A0A0C2ZZH1-F1
#
_entry.id   AF-A0A0C2ZZH1-F1
#
_cell.length_a   1.000
_cell.length_b   1.000
_cell.length_c   1.000
_cell.angle_alpha   90.00
_cell.angle_beta   90.00
_cell.angle_gamma   90.00
#
_symmetry.space_group_name_H-M   'P 1'
#
loop_
_entity.id
_entity.type
_entity.pdbx_description
1 polymer ?
#
loop_
_entity_poly.entity_id
_entity_poly.type
_entity_poly.pdbx_seq_one_letter_code
_entity_poly.pdbx_strand_id
1 'polypeptide(L)'
;MSTDPDSRGGFGPYLEDVGPTFHDNGEIRTIRYGVTIEDLERALELHGEHVAAFLVEPIQSEAGIVVPPSGYLSGVRELCTKHNVLLICDEIQTGLGRTGKMLCCEHDQIRHDIVLLGKALSGGVSLVSAVFADREPPFRPLSPPPTSLACSNPLGCAVAMTALRVLVDEKLCKRAETLCEVFRSEIAALKSPLVQQVRGKGLLTAIVIDETSSARGRTAWQFCLLLKSHGVLSKPTHVNIVSFASPLVISKEDLRRVVNVITECLNILDRLRRPLFTCWTYIDRLHSSKTFQACQLYRGLGCPCWDVWSLLCVYLHFEYGRVDSLKYDDYFTESPPFFCHLHFPRVNPVLGLCTLVHSLLSLWSLSILRDLFYDGMQ
;
A
#
# COMPACT_ATOMS: atom_id res chain seq x y z
N MET A 1 11.81 14.05 0.82
CA MET A 1 11.24 13.42 2.04
C MET A 1 9.75 13.73 2.15
N SER A 2 9.00 12.88 2.86
CA SER A 2 7.53 12.99 2.92
C SER A 2 7.07 14.29 3.60
N THR A 3 6.11 14.97 2.98
CA THR A 3 5.35 16.09 3.57
C THR A 3 4.05 15.61 4.22
N ASP A 4 3.77 14.31 4.18
CA ASP A 4 2.58 13.70 4.77
C ASP A 4 2.69 13.66 6.31
N PRO A 5 1.75 14.27 7.05
CA PRO A 5 1.71 14.19 8.51
C PRO A 5 1.70 12.75 9.04
N ASP A 6 1.06 11.80 8.35
CA ASP A 6 0.97 10.40 8.79
C ASP A 6 2.34 9.70 8.73
N SER A 7 3.23 10.19 7.86
CA SER A 7 4.62 9.72 7.78
C SER A 7 5.53 10.37 8.82
N ARG A 8 5.06 11.39 9.54
CA ARG A 8 5.85 12.17 10.50
C ARG A 8 5.36 12.04 11.95
N GLY A 9 4.07 11.85 12.17
CA GLY A 9 3.44 11.74 13.49
C GLY A 9 3.81 10.43 14.19
N GLY A 10 4.16 10.50 15.48
CA GLY A 10 4.44 9.31 16.30
C GLY A 10 5.82 8.67 16.07
N PHE A 11 6.61 9.17 15.11
CA PHE A 11 8.00 8.77 14.88
C PHE A 11 8.96 9.93 15.21
N GLY A 12 10.16 9.63 15.72
CA GLY A 12 11.18 10.62 16.04
C GLY A 12 12.12 10.20 17.18
N PRO A 13 13.10 11.04 17.55
CA PRO A 13 13.39 12.37 16.98
C PRO A 13 13.94 12.30 15.54
N TYR A 14 13.60 13.30 14.72
CA TYR A 14 14.18 13.46 13.38
C TYR A 14 15.51 14.20 13.47
N LEU A 15 16.38 13.99 12.48
CA LEU A 15 17.60 14.78 12.36
C LEU A 15 17.22 16.24 12.06
N GLU A 16 17.84 17.17 12.78
CA GLU A 16 17.75 18.60 12.47
C GLU A 16 18.26 18.87 11.04
N ASP A 17 17.69 19.88 10.39
CA ASP A 17 18.02 20.30 9.02
C ASP A 17 17.90 19.24 7.92
N VAL A 18 17.30 18.09 8.23
CA VAL A 18 16.95 17.05 7.24
C VAL A 18 15.43 17.05 7.10
N GLY A 19 14.95 17.65 6.01
CA GLY A 19 13.52 17.87 5.82
C GLY A 19 13.16 18.31 4.41
N PRO A 20 11.86 18.28 4.05
CA PRO A 20 11.34 18.97 2.88
C PRO A 20 11.12 20.47 3.16
N THR A 21 11.75 21.05 4.19
CA THR A 21 11.46 22.38 4.71
C THR A 21 12.73 23.20 4.90
N PHE A 22 12.63 24.53 4.79
CA PHE A 22 13.72 25.48 5.02
C PHE A 22 13.19 26.74 5.72
N HIS A 23 14.08 27.50 6.35
CA HIS A 23 13.73 28.76 6.99
C HIS A 23 13.82 29.95 6.01
N ASP A 24 12.81 30.81 5.95
CA ASP A 24 12.83 32.04 5.15
C ASP A 24 12.25 33.17 6.01
N ASN A 25 13.07 34.16 6.36
CA ASN A 25 12.69 35.32 7.19
C ASN A 25 11.98 34.95 8.52
N GLY A 26 12.41 33.87 9.17
CA GLY A 26 11.84 33.41 10.45
C GLY A 26 10.62 32.49 10.32
N GLU A 27 10.13 32.25 9.11
CA GLU A 27 9.06 31.28 8.82
C GLU A 27 9.63 29.97 8.28
N ILE A 28 8.95 28.84 8.56
CA ILE A 28 9.28 27.55 7.95
C ILE A 28 8.46 27.39 6.67
N ARG A 29 9.17 27.23 5.55
CA ARG A 29 8.58 26.97 4.23
C ARG A 29 8.84 25.54 3.80
N THR A 30 7.95 25.00 2.96
CA THR A 30 8.06 23.63 2.42
C THR A 30 8.43 23.70 0.94
N ILE A 31 9.36 22.85 0.50
CA ILE A 31 9.69 22.67 -0.92
C ILE A 31 8.60 21.82 -1.56
N ARG A 32 7.73 22.45 -2.38
CA ARG A 32 6.60 21.76 -3.01
C ARG A 32 7.06 21.04 -4.27
N TYR A 33 7.28 19.73 -4.15
CA TYR A 33 7.69 18.86 -5.24
C TYR A 33 6.77 18.99 -6.47
N GLY A 34 7.38 19.23 -7.64
CA GLY A 34 6.68 19.25 -8.93
C GLY A 34 5.66 20.38 -9.11
N VAL A 35 5.55 21.34 -8.17
CA VAL A 35 4.65 22.51 -8.29
C VAL A 35 5.41 23.71 -8.84
N THR A 36 6.54 24.04 -8.23
CA THR A 36 7.34 25.24 -8.53
C THR A 36 8.79 24.91 -8.19
N ILE A 37 9.72 25.21 -9.09
CA ILE A 37 11.15 24.99 -8.86
C ILE A 37 11.75 26.10 -7.97
N GLU A 38 11.07 27.24 -7.95
CA GLU A 38 11.38 28.46 -7.21
C GLU A 38 11.49 28.22 -5.71
N ASP A 39 10.74 27.25 -5.16
CA ASP A 39 10.89 26.86 -3.75
C ASP A 39 12.29 26.29 -3.46
N LEU A 40 12.83 25.46 -4.38
CA LEU A 40 14.18 24.91 -4.25
C LEU A 40 15.23 25.98 -4.53
N GLU A 41 15.03 26.80 -5.56
CA GLU A 41 15.93 27.91 -5.88
C GLU A 41 16.08 28.84 -4.67
N ARG A 42 14.96 29.28 -4.08
CA ARG A 42 14.95 30.12 -2.87
C ARG A 42 15.65 29.46 -1.69
N ALA A 43 15.43 28.16 -1.47
CA ALA A 43 16.08 27.43 -0.39
C ALA A 43 17.60 27.39 -0.57
N LEU A 44 18.09 27.14 -1.80
CA LEU A 44 19.52 27.09 -2.11
C LEU A 44 20.17 28.48 -2.18
N GLU A 45 19.44 29.53 -2.55
CA GLU A 45 19.90 30.91 -2.44
C GLU A 45 20.15 31.34 -1.00
N LEU A 46 19.27 30.93 -0.08
CA LEU A 46 19.38 31.28 1.33
C LEU A 46 20.40 30.42 2.09
N HIS A 47 20.41 29.11 1.81
CA HIS A 47 21.10 28.12 2.64
C HIS A 47 22.10 27.26 1.89
N GLY A 48 22.33 27.48 0.59
CA GLY A 48 23.10 26.58 -0.27
C GLY A 48 24.49 26.22 0.26
N GLU A 49 25.19 27.18 0.89
CA GLU A 49 26.51 26.95 1.51
C GLU A 49 26.48 25.97 2.70
N HIS A 50 25.31 25.76 3.29
CA HIS A 50 25.07 24.86 4.42
C HIS A 50 24.30 23.58 4.01
N VAL A 51 23.90 23.46 2.74
CA VAL A 51 23.16 22.29 2.23
C VAL A 51 24.16 21.30 1.62
N ALA A 52 24.26 20.10 2.20
CA ALA A 52 25.16 19.07 1.68
C ALA A 52 24.61 18.37 0.42
N ALA A 53 23.31 18.07 0.40
CA ALA A 53 22.67 17.32 -0.66
C ALA A 53 21.16 17.60 -0.78
N PHE A 54 20.64 17.44 -1.98
CA PHE A 54 19.22 17.40 -2.29
C PHE A 54 18.82 15.97 -2.70
N LEU A 55 17.94 15.35 -1.92
CA LEU A 55 17.43 14.00 -2.17
C LEU A 55 16.02 14.04 -2.74
N VAL A 56 15.83 13.41 -3.91
CA VAL A 56 14.57 13.44 -4.65
C VAL A 56 14.27 12.10 -5.31
N GLU A 57 13.00 11.68 -5.25
CA GLU A 57 12.47 10.61 -6.10
C GLU A 57 12.14 11.21 -7.48
N PRO A 58 12.61 10.67 -8.61
CA PRO A 58 12.26 11.18 -9.94
C PRO A 58 10.75 11.18 -10.24
N ILE A 59 10.01 10.25 -9.63
CA ILE A 59 8.55 10.22 -9.55
C ILE A 59 8.22 9.80 -8.12
N GLN A 60 7.47 10.62 -7.38
CA GLN A 60 7.04 10.25 -6.03
C GLN A 60 5.95 9.18 -6.12
N SER A 61 6.34 7.92 -5.92
CA SER A 61 5.44 6.78 -6.12
C SER A 61 4.42 6.66 -4.99
N GLU A 62 4.90 6.69 -3.74
CA GLU A 62 4.05 6.57 -2.56
C GLU A 62 3.18 7.81 -2.33
N ALA A 63 3.52 8.95 -2.95
CA ALA A 63 2.66 10.13 -3.01
C ALA A 63 1.49 10.00 -4.02
N GLY A 64 1.30 8.81 -4.60
CA GLY A 64 0.28 8.54 -5.61
C GLY A 64 0.78 8.75 -7.04
N ILE A 65 2.03 8.37 -7.32
CA ILE A 65 2.65 8.44 -8.65
C ILE A 65 2.59 9.87 -9.21
N VAL A 66 3.21 10.80 -8.49
CA VAL A 66 3.32 12.21 -8.89
C VAL A 66 4.48 12.36 -9.86
N VAL A 67 4.15 12.47 -11.15
CA VAL A 67 5.11 12.75 -12.21
C VAL A 67 5.37 14.26 -12.23
N PRO A 68 6.62 14.72 -12.09
CA PRO A 68 6.90 16.15 -12.09
C PRO A 68 6.72 16.73 -13.51
N PRO A 69 6.53 18.05 -13.64
CA PRO A 69 6.53 18.72 -14.94
C PRO A 69 7.83 18.47 -15.72
N SER A 70 7.74 18.49 -17.05
CA SER A 70 8.91 18.33 -17.92
C SER A 70 9.98 19.37 -17.59
N GLY A 71 11.24 18.93 -17.49
CA GLY A 71 12.37 19.82 -17.19
C GLY A 71 12.54 20.16 -15.70
N TYR A 72 11.63 19.75 -14.82
CA TYR A 72 11.77 19.96 -13.38
C TYR A 72 13.07 19.35 -12.84
N LEU A 73 13.35 18.08 -13.15
CA LEU A 73 14.57 17.40 -12.69
C LEU A 73 15.84 17.99 -13.31
N SER A 74 15.77 18.45 -14.56
CA SER A 74 16.87 19.18 -15.22
C SER A 74 17.19 20.47 -14.49
N GLY A 75 16.19 21.29 -14.16
CA GLY A 75 16.38 22.49 -13.36
C GLY A 75 16.90 22.20 -11.95
N VAL A 76 16.42 21.13 -11.30
CA VAL A 76 16.95 20.69 -9.99
C VAL A 76 18.45 20.39 -10.09
N ARG A 77 18.88 19.70 -11.15
CA ARG A 77 20.29 19.40 -11.39
C ARG A 77 21.11 20.67 -11.58
N GLU A 78 20.63 21.62 -12.39
CA GLU A 78 21.30 22.91 -12.62
C GLU A 78 21.46 23.70 -11.31
N LEU A 79 20.41 23.77 -10.50
CA LEU A 79 20.44 24.42 -9.19
C LEU A 79 21.41 23.75 -8.23
N CYS A 80 21.38 22.42 -8.16
CA CYS A 80 22.33 21.66 -7.33
C CYS A 80 23.78 21.94 -7.75
N THR A 81 24.06 21.96 -9.05
CA THR A 81 25.39 22.29 -9.58
C THR A 81 25.80 23.74 -9.27
N LYS A 82 24.90 24.71 -9.47
CA LYS A 82 25.15 26.14 -9.20
C LYS A 82 25.55 26.40 -7.74
N HIS A 83 24.92 25.68 -6.81
CA HIS A 83 25.11 25.88 -5.36
C HIS A 83 26.09 24.87 -4.73
N ASN A 84 26.78 24.04 -5.53
CA ASN A 84 27.67 22.98 -5.04
C ASN A 84 26.97 22.01 -4.05
N VAL A 85 25.72 21.67 -4.35
CA VAL A 85 24.89 20.73 -3.61
C VAL A 85 24.84 19.41 -4.37
N LEU A 86 24.95 18.29 -3.65
CA LEU A 86 24.86 16.97 -4.26
C LEU A 86 23.43 16.61 -4.63
N LEU A 87 23.22 16.09 -5.84
CA LEU A 87 21.96 15.50 -6.25
C LEU A 87 21.94 14.01 -5.95
N ILE A 88 21.03 13.60 -5.07
CA ILE A 88 20.75 12.20 -4.76
C ILE A 88 19.40 11.83 -5.40
N CYS A 89 19.41 10.91 -6.36
CA CYS A 89 18.20 10.34 -6.91
C CYS A 89 17.81 9.05 -6.17
N ASP A 90 16.66 9.06 -5.50
CA ASP A 90 16.06 7.85 -4.96
C ASP A 90 15.29 7.12 -6.07
N GLU A 91 15.96 6.13 -6.67
CA GLU A 91 15.44 5.30 -7.75
C GLU A 91 15.02 3.92 -7.25
N ILE A 92 14.85 3.74 -5.93
CA ILE A 92 14.47 2.45 -5.32
C ILE A 92 13.17 1.93 -5.94
N GLN A 93 12.21 2.82 -6.24
CA GLN A 93 10.95 2.47 -6.88
C GLN A 93 10.96 2.70 -8.40
N THR A 94 11.56 3.80 -8.86
CA THR A 94 11.41 4.27 -10.26
C THR A 94 12.45 3.69 -11.22
N GLY A 95 13.56 3.18 -10.69
CA GLY A 95 14.66 2.63 -11.47
C GLY A 95 14.39 1.21 -11.96
N LEU A 96 15.42 0.64 -12.56
CA LEU A 96 15.49 -0.73 -13.05
C LEU A 96 14.32 -1.10 -13.97
N GLY A 97 14.09 -0.29 -15.00
CA GLY A 97 13.11 -0.57 -16.04
C GLY A 97 11.67 -0.22 -15.69
N ARG A 98 11.38 0.11 -14.42
CA ARG A 98 10.01 0.40 -13.95
C ARG A 98 9.31 1.45 -14.78
N THR A 99 10.03 2.51 -15.14
CA THR A 99 9.51 3.67 -15.87
C THR A 99 9.77 3.61 -17.38
N GLY A 100 10.26 2.48 -17.90
CA GLY A 100 10.60 2.30 -19.31
C GLY A 100 12.05 2.62 -19.68
N LYS A 101 12.84 3.18 -18.74
CA LYS A 101 14.29 3.40 -18.85
C LYS A 101 15.02 2.63 -17.77
N MET A 102 16.34 2.47 -17.90
CA MET A 102 17.13 1.78 -16.87
C MET A 102 17.05 2.57 -15.55
N LEU A 103 17.30 3.88 -15.60
CA LEU A 103 17.00 4.82 -14.52
C LEU A 103 15.94 5.82 -15.00
N CYS A 104 15.04 6.24 -14.12
CA CYS A 104 14.00 7.21 -14.46
C CYS A 104 14.58 8.58 -14.81
N CYS A 105 15.70 8.95 -14.19
CA CYS A 105 16.40 10.20 -14.42
C CYS A 105 16.86 10.38 -15.90
N GLU A 106 17.04 9.28 -16.64
CA GLU A 106 17.36 9.28 -18.07
C GLU A 106 16.27 9.93 -18.93
N HIS A 107 15.01 9.94 -18.47
CA HIS A 107 13.93 10.61 -19.18
C HIS A 107 14.16 12.13 -19.30
N ASP A 108 14.83 12.73 -18.32
CA ASP A 108 15.14 14.16 -18.25
C ASP A 108 16.62 14.44 -18.59
N GLN A 109 17.35 13.43 -19.06
CA GLN A 109 18.77 13.50 -19.47
C GLN A 109 19.69 14.07 -18.38
N ILE A 110 19.37 13.82 -17.11
CA ILE A 110 20.18 14.27 -15.98
C ILE A 110 21.13 13.19 -15.48
N ARG A 111 22.25 13.62 -14.88
CA ARG A 111 23.18 12.77 -14.15
C ARG A 111 23.20 13.18 -12.68
N HIS A 112 22.83 12.25 -11.81
CA HIS A 112 22.90 12.42 -10.36
C HIS A 112 24.33 12.20 -9.86
N ASP A 113 24.63 12.72 -8.68
CA ASP A 113 25.92 12.46 -8.00
C ASP A 113 25.87 11.12 -7.24
N ILE A 114 24.68 10.80 -6.68
CA ILE A 114 24.40 9.56 -5.97
C ILE A 114 23.04 9.00 -6.44
N VAL A 115 22.94 7.69 -6.59
CA VAL A 115 21.66 6.99 -6.83
C VAL A 115 21.45 5.85 -5.85
N LEU A 116 20.22 5.77 -5.35
CA LEU A 116 19.76 4.72 -4.45
C LEU A 116 18.99 3.68 -5.25
N LEU A 117 19.39 2.40 -5.14
CA LEU A 117 18.73 1.27 -5.77
C LEU A 117 18.36 0.19 -4.73
N GLY A 118 17.25 -0.49 -4.96
CA GLY A 118 16.73 -1.54 -4.09
C GLY A 118 15.59 -2.27 -4.79
N LYS A 119 14.60 -2.78 -4.04
CA LYS A 119 13.36 -3.42 -4.55
C LYS A 119 13.62 -4.37 -5.74
N ALA A 120 13.44 -3.88 -6.97
CA ALA A 120 13.66 -4.64 -8.21
C ALA A 120 15.10 -5.13 -8.40
N LEU A 121 16.07 -4.58 -7.68
CA LEU A 121 17.49 -4.94 -7.75
C LEU A 121 17.74 -6.43 -7.53
N SER A 122 16.95 -7.08 -6.68
CA SER A 122 17.02 -8.52 -6.43
C SER A 122 15.96 -9.35 -7.14
N GLY A 123 15.14 -8.72 -8.00
CA GLY A 123 13.97 -9.36 -8.60
C GLY A 123 12.91 -9.82 -7.58
N GLY A 124 12.96 -9.32 -6.34
CA GLY A 124 12.06 -9.75 -5.26
C GLY A 124 12.46 -11.05 -4.55
N VAL A 125 13.66 -11.58 -4.83
CA VAL A 125 14.12 -12.87 -4.27
C VAL A 125 14.91 -12.71 -2.97
N SER A 126 15.68 -11.63 -2.83
CA SER A 126 16.53 -11.39 -1.66
C SER A 126 16.50 -9.92 -1.24
N LEU A 127 16.83 -9.63 0.01
CA LEU A 127 17.01 -8.25 0.47
C LEU A 127 18.35 -7.72 -0.04
N VAL A 128 18.30 -6.80 -0.99
CA VAL A 128 19.48 -6.13 -1.55
C VAL A 128 19.14 -4.66 -1.79
N SER A 129 20.02 -3.78 -1.34
CA SER A 129 20.05 -2.37 -1.69
C SER A 129 21.48 -1.99 -2.07
N ALA A 130 21.62 -0.92 -2.85
CA ALA A 130 22.89 -0.41 -3.27
C ALA A 130 22.84 1.12 -3.37
N VAL A 131 23.94 1.75 -2.97
CA VAL A 131 24.18 3.18 -3.15
C VAL A 131 25.32 3.29 -4.15
N PHE A 132 25.05 3.89 -5.30
CA PHE A 132 26.07 4.18 -6.29
C PHE A 132 26.39 5.66 -6.24
N ALA A 133 27.66 5.98 -6.17
CA ALA A 133 28.17 7.35 -6.22
C ALA A 133 29.25 7.43 -7.31
N ASP A 134 29.45 8.61 -7.85
CA ASP A 134 30.53 8.85 -8.81
C ASP A 134 31.93 8.63 -8.19
N ARG A 135 32.92 8.34 -9.05
CA ARG A 135 34.30 7.94 -8.67
C ARG A 135 35.03 8.93 -7.76
N GLU A 136 34.67 10.19 -7.85
CA GLU A 136 35.05 11.20 -6.87
C GLU A 136 33.84 11.48 -5.99
N PRO A 137 33.61 10.72 -4.92
CA PRO A 137 32.69 11.23 -3.91
C PRO A 137 33.31 12.54 -3.39
N PRO A 138 32.56 13.65 -3.28
CA PRO A 138 33.01 14.79 -2.48
C PRO A 138 33.19 14.40 -1.00
N PHE A 139 32.70 13.22 -0.61
CA PHE A 139 32.97 12.62 0.69
C PHE A 139 34.23 11.76 0.63
N ARG A 140 35.26 12.18 1.38
CA ARG A 140 36.32 11.28 1.82
C ARG A 140 35.64 10.07 2.48
N PRO A 141 35.89 8.82 2.03
CA PRO A 141 35.30 7.65 2.66
C PRO A 141 35.57 7.73 4.16
N LEU A 142 34.50 7.66 4.96
CA LEU A 142 34.65 7.49 6.40
C LEU A 142 35.60 6.31 6.62
N SER A 143 36.54 6.48 7.55
CA SER A 143 37.56 5.48 7.84
C SER A 143 37.43 5.09 9.30
N PRO A 144 36.96 3.85 9.60
CA PRO A 144 36.53 2.83 8.66
C PRO A 144 35.20 3.16 7.96
N PRO A 145 34.95 2.62 6.76
CA PRO A 145 33.67 2.81 6.08
C PRO A 145 32.54 2.21 6.92
N PRO A 146 31.32 2.79 6.88
CA PRO A 146 30.18 2.20 7.53
C PRO A 146 29.92 0.80 6.94
N THR A 147 30.10 -0.24 7.75
CA THR A 147 29.84 -1.63 7.38
C THR A 147 28.63 -2.16 8.14
N SER A 148 27.75 -2.89 7.47
CA SER A 148 26.73 -3.72 8.14
C SER A 148 27.12 -5.20 8.04
N LEU A 149 26.65 -6.03 8.98
CA LEU A 149 26.90 -7.47 8.96
C LEU A 149 26.35 -8.17 7.71
N ALA A 150 25.36 -7.56 7.04
CA ALA A 150 24.76 -8.06 5.80
C ALA A 150 25.31 -7.35 4.54
N CYS A 151 26.22 -6.38 4.69
CA CYS A 151 26.85 -5.72 3.55
C CYS A 151 27.61 -6.76 2.73
N SER A 152 27.41 -6.72 1.41
CA SER A 152 28.12 -7.57 0.45
C SER A 152 27.92 -9.08 0.65
N ASN A 153 26.74 -9.51 1.09
CA ASN A 153 26.35 -10.93 1.08
C ASN A 153 26.51 -11.51 -0.35
N PRO A 154 27.39 -12.51 -0.57
CA PRO A 154 27.65 -13.09 -1.89
C PRO A 154 26.38 -13.60 -2.59
N LEU A 155 25.44 -14.16 -1.84
CA LEU A 155 24.17 -14.64 -2.39
C LEU A 155 23.32 -13.49 -2.93
N GLY A 156 23.22 -12.40 -2.17
CA GLY A 156 22.52 -11.19 -2.59
C GLY A 156 23.12 -10.59 -3.87
N CYS A 157 24.46 -10.56 -3.96
CA CYS A 157 25.16 -10.11 -5.15
C CYS A 157 24.88 -11.02 -6.37
N ALA A 158 24.91 -12.34 -6.21
CA ALA A 158 24.62 -13.29 -7.29
C ALA A 158 23.19 -13.16 -7.81
N VAL A 159 22.21 -13.02 -6.90
CA VAL A 159 20.81 -12.78 -7.24
C VAL A 159 20.65 -11.45 -7.97
N ALA A 160 21.24 -10.37 -7.46
CA ALA A 160 21.13 -9.06 -8.08
C ALA A 160 21.75 -9.01 -9.49
N MET A 161 22.92 -9.61 -9.68
CA MET A 161 23.54 -9.73 -11.00
C MET A 161 22.65 -10.50 -11.98
N THR A 162 22.00 -11.57 -11.52
CA THR A 162 21.10 -12.37 -12.35
C THR A 162 19.85 -11.59 -12.72
N ALA A 163 19.23 -10.89 -11.77
CA ALA A 163 18.06 -10.05 -12.01
C ALA A 163 18.36 -8.92 -13.02
N LEU A 164 19.53 -8.27 -12.90
CA LEU A 164 19.98 -7.24 -13.84
C LEU A 164 20.23 -7.81 -15.24
N ARG A 165 20.80 -9.01 -15.35
CA ARG A 165 20.97 -9.70 -16.65
C ARG A 165 19.63 -9.94 -17.32
N VAL A 166 18.66 -10.53 -16.60
CA VAL A 166 17.30 -10.76 -17.12
C VAL A 166 16.66 -9.46 -17.62
N LEU A 167 16.78 -8.38 -16.84
CA LEU A 167 16.25 -7.07 -17.21
C LEU A 167 16.80 -6.56 -18.54
N VAL A 168 18.12 -6.72 -18.77
CA VAL A 168 18.81 -6.30 -20.00
C VAL A 168 18.53 -7.25 -21.16
N ASP A 169 18.73 -8.55 -20.96
CA ASP A 169 18.66 -9.59 -21.98
C ASP A 169 17.23 -9.72 -22.54
N GLU A 170 16.21 -9.66 -21.68
CA GLU A 170 14.80 -9.70 -22.08
C GLU A 170 14.25 -8.32 -22.50
N LYS A 171 15.08 -7.28 -22.51
CA LYS A 171 14.74 -5.90 -22.92
C LYS A 171 13.52 -5.36 -22.16
N LEU A 172 13.48 -5.58 -20.85
CA LEU A 172 12.32 -5.27 -20.01
C LEU A 172 12.00 -3.77 -19.94
N CYS A 173 13.00 -2.89 -20.06
CA CYS A 173 12.78 -1.44 -20.15
C CYS A 173 11.89 -1.08 -21.35
N LYS A 174 12.27 -1.55 -22.55
CA LYS A 174 11.51 -1.30 -23.79
C LYS A 174 10.10 -1.90 -23.71
N ARG A 175 9.99 -3.09 -23.12
CA ARG A 175 8.70 -3.74 -22.88
C ARG A 175 7.80 -2.89 -21.99
N ALA A 176 8.32 -2.36 -20.88
CA ALA A 176 7.56 -1.52 -19.96
C ALA A 176 7.07 -0.23 -20.63
N GLU A 177 7.89 0.39 -21.48
CA GLU A 177 7.51 1.55 -22.28
C GLU A 177 6.36 1.24 -23.25
N THR A 178 6.48 0.17 -24.04
CA THR A 178 5.44 -0.24 -25.00
C THR A 178 4.12 -0.62 -24.30
N LEU A 179 4.19 -1.35 -23.19
CA LEU A 179 3.00 -1.76 -22.44
C LEU A 179 2.34 -0.59 -21.71
N CYS A 180 3.11 0.42 -21.28
CA CYS A 180 2.57 1.65 -20.72
C CYS A 180 1.65 2.36 -21.71
N GLU A 181 2.10 2.51 -22.96
CA GLU A 181 1.32 3.17 -24.02
C GLU A 181 0.00 2.44 -24.28
N VAL A 182 0.03 1.10 -24.30
CA VAL A 182 -1.18 0.27 -24.42
C VAL A 182 -2.12 0.52 -23.24
N PHE A 183 -1.63 0.42 -21.99
CA PHE A 183 -2.45 0.64 -20.81
C PHE A 183 -3.08 2.04 -20.79
N ARG A 184 -2.27 3.08 -21.02
CA ARG A 184 -2.74 4.47 -20.99
C ARG A 184 -3.73 4.77 -22.11
N SER A 185 -3.49 4.28 -23.32
CA SER A 185 -4.40 4.51 -24.45
C SER A 185 -5.73 3.78 -24.26
N GLU A 186 -5.72 2.52 -23.79
CA GLU A 186 -6.95 1.77 -23.56
C GLU A 186 -7.78 2.37 -22.41
N ILE A 187 -7.15 2.76 -21.29
CA ILE A 187 -7.88 3.42 -20.18
C ILE A 187 -8.40 4.79 -20.59
N ALA A 188 -7.62 5.59 -21.33
CA ALA A 188 -8.08 6.90 -21.82
C ALA A 188 -9.24 6.78 -22.81
N ALA A 189 -9.29 5.70 -23.60
CA ALA A 189 -10.38 5.43 -24.53
C ALA A 189 -11.72 5.14 -23.84
N LEU A 190 -11.72 4.72 -22.57
CA LEU A 190 -12.95 4.43 -21.82
C LEU A 190 -13.81 5.67 -21.58
N LYS A 191 -13.21 6.86 -21.51
CA LYS A 191 -13.89 8.14 -21.23
C LYS A 191 -14.89 8.06 -20.06
N SER A 192 -14.53 7.33 -19.01
CA SER A 192 -15.38 7.17 -17.83
C SER A 192 -15.42 8.48 -17.03
N PRO A 193 -16.60 8.96 -16.59
CA PRO A 193 -16.70 10.18 -15.77
C PRO A 193 -16.04 10.02 -14.39
N LEU A 194 -15.82 8.79 -13.94
CA LEU A 194 -15.15 8.49 -12.67
C LEU A 194 -13.63 8.60 -12.76
N VAL A 195 -13.05 8.72 -13.97
CA VAL A 195 -11.61 8.80 -14.17
C VAL A 195 -11.23 10.25 -14.44
N GLN A 196 -10.56 10.88 -13.48
CA GLN A 196 -10.08 12.26 -13.61
C GLN A 196 -8.85 12.35 -14.51
N GLN A 197 -7.86 11.51 -14.24
CA GLN A 197 -6.61 11.47 -14.99
C GLN A 197 -5.91 10.12 -14.85
N VAL A 198 -5.13 9.76 -15.87
CA VAL A 198 -4.21 8.62 -15.84
C VAL A 198 -2.79 9.18 -15.95
N ARG A 199 -1.93 8.87 -14.98
CA ARG A 199 -0.56 9.40 -14.93
C ARG A 199 0.45 8.29 -14.63
N GLY A 200 1.72 8.58 -14.87
CA GLY A 200 2.84 7.64 -14.68
C GLY A 200 3.71 7.45 -15.92
N LYS A 201 4.79 6.70 -15.76
CA LYS A 201 5.74 6.31 -16.82
C LYS A 201 6.01 4.81 -16.72
N GLY A 202 6.18 4.14 -17.85
CA GLY A 202 6.38 2.68 -17.89
C GLY A 202 5.25 1.91 -17.20
N LEU A 203 5.60 0.86 -16.48
CA LEU A 203 4.66 0.05 -15.69
C LEU A 203 4.54 0.55 -14.24
N LEU A 204 4.67 1.86 -14.04
CA LEU A 204 4.30 2.57 -12.83
C LEU A 204 3.23 3.60 -13.20
N THR A 205 1.97 3.19 -13.07
CA THR A 205 0.82 3.99 -13.50
C THR A 205 -0.21 4.15 -12.39
N ALA A 206 -0.89 5.28 -12.37
CA ALA A 206 -1.99 5.56 -11.47
C ALA A 206 -3.23 6.01 -12.24
N ILE A 207 -4.39 5.61 -11.73
CA ILE A 207 -5.69 6.16 -12.11
C ILE A 207 -6.16 7.01 -10.95
N VAL A 208 -6.41 8.30 -11.21
CA VAL A 208 -7.02 9.20 -10.23
C VAL A 208 -8.52 9.16 -10.43
N ILE A 209 -9.22 8.73 -9.38
CA ILE A 209 -10.68 8.61 -9.37
C ILE A 209 -11.28 9.96 -8.96
N ASP A 210 -12.28 10.42 -9.71
CA ASP A 210 -13.11 11.53 -9.29
C ASP A 210 -14.28 11.02 -8.46
N GLU A 211 -14.11 11.07 -7.13
CA GLU A 211 -15.14 10.65 -6.18
C GLU A 211 -16.37 11.58 -6.20
N THR A 212 -16.21 12.84 -6.66
CA THR A 212 -17.32 13.82 -6.74
C THR A 212 -18.25 13.53 -7.90
N SER A 213 -17.71 12.93 -8.97
CA SER A 213 -18.49 12.47 -10.12
C SER A 213 -19.26 11.18 -9.85
N SER A 214 -19.06 10.53 -8.69
CA SER A 214 -19.82 9.35 -8.32
C SER A 214 -21.22 9.71 -7.83
N ALA A 215 -22.24 9.15 -8.48
CA ALA A 215 -23.64 9.33 -8.08
C ALA A 215 -23.95 8.75 -6.69
N ARG A 216 -23.06 7.91 -6.13
CA ARG A 216 -23.22 7.23 -4.84
C ARG A 216 -22.07 7.47 -3.87
N GLY A 217 -21.20 8.45 -4.13
CA GLY A 217 -20.05 8.76 -3.28
C GLY A 217 -19.09 7.58 -3.13
N ARG A 218 -18.82 6.87 -4.24
CA ARG A 218 -17.90 5.73 -4.28
C ARG A 218 -16.46 6.22 -4.22
N THR A 219 -15.67 5.57 -3.37
CA THR A 219 -14.26 5.95 -3.13
C THR A 219 -13.28 5.09 -3.92
N ALA A 220 -12.05 5.58 -4.09
CA ALA A 220 -10.97 4.81 -4.72
C ALA A 220 -10.66 3.50 -3.95
N TRP A 221 -10.85 3.50 -2.63
CA TRP A 221 -10.76 2.29 -1.81
C TRP A 221 -11.80 1.24 -2.21
N GLN A 222 -13.06 1.64 -2.39
CA GLN A 222 -14.12 0.73 -2.82
C GLN A 222 -13.87 0.20 -4.23
N PHE A 223 -13.31 1.02 -5.11
CA PHE A 223 -12.87 0.58 -6.43
C PHE A 223 -11.74 -0.46 -6.35
N CYS A 224 -10.74 -0.27 -5.49
CA CYS A 224 -9.69 -1.29 -5.26
C CYS A 224 -10.24 -2.61 -4.72
N LEU A 225 -11.20 -2.57 -3.79
CA LEU A 225 -11.86 -3.77 -3.29
C LEU A 225 -12.65 -4.50 -4.38
N LEU A 226 -13.29 -3.76 -5.27
CA LEU A 226 -13.98 -4.33 -6.42
C LEU A 226 -13.01 -4.99 -7.41
N LEU A 227 -11.90 -4.31 -7.73
CA LEU A 227 -10.82 -4.91 -8.54
C LEU A 227 -10.34 -6.23 -7.93
N LYS A 228 -10.15 -6.25 -6.59
CA LYS A 228 -9.76 -7.46 -5.86
C LYS A 228 -10.78 -8.59 -6.02
N SER A 229 -12.08 -8.32 -5.93
CA SER A 229 -13.10 -9.36 -6.14
C SER A 229 -13.16 -9.88 -7.58
N HIS A 230 -12.64 -9.12 -8.54
CA HIS A 230 -12.47 -9.53 -9.94
C HIS A 230 -11.04 -10.06 -10.24
N GLY A 231 -10.22 -10.33 -9.21
CA GLY A 231 -8.91 -10.96 -9.36
C GLY A 231 -7.75 -10.02 -9.74
N VAL A 232 -7.95 -8.70 -9.66
CA VAL A 232 -6.90 -7.70 -9.89
C VAL A 232 -6.50 -7.04 -8.58
N LEU A 233 -5.23 -7.14 -8.21
CA LEU A 233 -4.69 -6.46 -7.03
C LEU A 233 -4.13 -5.09 -7.43
N SER A 234 -4.62 -4.05 -6.75
CA SER A 234 -4.14 -2.68 -6.86
C SER A 234 -4.00 -2.08 -5.46
N LYS A 235 -3.17 -1.04 -5.34
CA LYS A 235 -2.99 -0.32 -4.07
C LYS A 235 -3.67 1.04 -4.15
N PRO A 236 -4.64 1.34 -3.27
CA PRO A 236 -5.11 2.71 -3.08
C PRO A 236 -4.01 3.50 -2.38
N THR A 237 -3.77 4.71 -2.87
CA THR A 237 -2.76 5.63 -2.35
C THR A 237 -3.43 6.97 -2.07
N HIS A 238 -3.17 7.54 -0.89
CA HIS A 238 -3.90 8.69 -0.37
C HIS A 238 -5.43 8.48 -0.48
N VAL A 239 -6.16 9.53 -0.87
CA VAL A 239 -7.63 9.54 -0.84
C VAL A 239 -8.21 8.86 -2.08
N ASN A 240 -7.88 9.36 -3.27
CA ASN A 240 -8.62 9.04 -4.51
C ASN A 240 -7.76 8.40 -5.62
N ILE A 241 -6.57 7.89 -5.30
CA ILE A 241 -5.62 7.41 -6.32
C ILE A 241 -5.50 5.89 -6.23
N VAL A 242 -5.55 5.20 -7.38
CA VAL A 242 -5.29 3.77 -7.48
C VAL A 242 -4.03 3.53 -8.29
N SER A 243 -3.03 2.94 -7.65
CA SER A 243 -1.73 2.66 -8.23
C SER A 243 -1.61 1.22 -8.76
N PHE A 244 -0.94 1.11 -9.91
CA PHE A 244 -0.64 -0.13 -10.61
C PHE A 244 0.87 -0.22 -10.85
N ALA A 245 1.50 -1.25 -10.29
CA ALA A 245 2.92 -1.53 -10.41
C ALA A 245 3.14 -2.96 -10.93
N SER A 246 2.58 -3.27 -12.11
CA SER A 246 2.58 -4.61 -12.71
C SER A 246 4.00 -5.17 -12.88
N PRO A 247 4.23 -6.49 -12.76
CA PRO A 247 5.53 -7.09 -13.05
C PRO A 247 6.01 -6.71 -14.46
N LEU A 248 7.31 -6.46 -14.65
CA LEU A 248 7.85 -6.08 -15.96
C LEU A 248 7.66 -7.17 -17.03
N VAL A 249 7.52 -8.41 -16.59
CA VAL A 249 7.28 -9.59 -17.43
C VAL A 249 5.81 -9.77 -17.84
N ILE A 250 4.87 -8.96 -17.33
CA ILE A 250 3.43 -9.09 -17.62
C ILE A 250 3.17 -9.20 -19.13
N SER A 251 2.35 -10.18 -19.56
CA SER A 251 2.00 -10.36 -20.98
C SER A 251 1.07 -9.25 -21.48
N LYS A 252 1.05 -9.02 -22.80
CA LYS A 252 0.11 -8.05 -23.38
C LYS A 252 -1.33 -8.56 -23.22
N GLU A 253 -1.55 -9.87 -23.29
CA GLU A 253 -2.85 -10.48 -22.99
C GLU A 253 -3.27 -10.22 -21.54
N ASP A 254 -2.39 -10.44 -20.57
CA ASP A 254 -2.66 -10.18 -19.15
C ASP A 254 -2.97 -8.71 -18.88
N LEU A 255 -2.19 -7.81 -19.48
CA LEU A 255 -2.42 -6.38 -19.35
C LEU A 255 -3.82 -6.00 -19.86
N ARG A 256 -4.23 -6.53 -21.01
CA ARG A 256 -5.57 -6.31 -21.56
C ARG A 256 -6.67 -6.94 -20.70
N ARG A 257 -6.43 -8.10 -20.11
CA ARG A 257 -7.34 -8.69 -19.12
C ARG A 257 -7.55 -7.76 -17.93
N VAL A 258 -6.47 -7.16 -17.41
CA VAL A 258 -6.55 -6.16 -16.33
C VAL A 258 -7.34 -4.93 -16.76
N VAL A 259 -7.10 -4.40 -17.96
CA VAL A 259 -7.85 -3.25 -18.50
C VAL A 259 -9.35 -3.57 -18.65
N ASN A 260 -9.70 -4.76 -19.12
CA ASN A 260 -11.09 -5.20 -19.22
C ASN A 260 -11.75 -5.25 -17.84
N VAL A 261 -11.08 -5.83 -16.84
CA VAL A 261 -11.58 -5.85 -15.46
C VAL A 261 -11.74 -4.44 -14.90
N ILE A 262 -10.80 -3.52 -15.15
CA ILE A 262 -10.91 -2.11 -14.76
C ILE A 262 -12.15 -1.48 -15.39
N THR A 263 -12.39 -1.74 -16.68
CA THR A 263 -13.55 -1.22 -17.42
C THR A 263 -14.87 -1.73 -16.83
N GLU A 264 -14.97 -3.03 -16.58
CA GLU A 264 -16.12 -3.65 -15.94
C GLU A 264 -16.37 -3.03 -14.55
N CYS A 265 -15.33 -2.93 -13.74
CA CYS A 265 -15.41 -2.38 -12.39
C CYS A 265 -15.87 -0.92 -12.41
N LEU A 266 -15.33 -0.08 -13.29
CA LEU A 266 -15.75 1.32 -13.45
C LEU A 266 -17.24 1.43 -13.86
N ASN A 267 -17.72 0.53 -14.72
CA ASN A 267 -19.11 0.52 -15.19
C ASN A 267 -20.12 0.10 -14.11
N ILE A 268 -19.72 -0.78 -13.20
CA ILE A 268 -20.61 -1.29 -12.14
C ILE A 268 -20.48 -0.54 -10.81
N LEU A 269 -19.36 0.17 -10.56
CA LEU A 269 -19.05 0.82 -9.28
C LEU A 269 -20.23 1.66 -8.74
N ASP A 270 -20.81 2.49 -9.60
CA ASP A 270 -21.94 3.35 -9.26
C ASP A 270 -23.31 2.67 -9.35
N ARG A 271 -23.39 1.49 -9.98
CA ARG A 271 -24.64 0.71 -10.12
C ARG A 271 -24.91 -0.18 -8.92
N LEU A 272 -23.86 -0.62 -8.21
CA LEU A 272 -23.96 -1.51 -7.05
C LEU A 272 -24.83 -0.88 -5.94
N ARG A 273 -25.97 -1.52 -5.62
CA ARG A 273 -26.96 -1.06 -4.62
C ARG A 273 -26.52 -1.22 -3.17
N ARG A 274 -25.63 -2.16 -2.88
CA ARG A 274 -25.07 -2.37 -1.53
C ARG A 274 -23.62 -1.86 -1.50
N PRO A 275 -23.14 -1.28 -0.38
CA PRO A 275 -21.70 -1.12 -0.19
C PRO A 275 -21.05 -2.51 -0.24
N LEU A 276 -19.92 -2.62 -0.93
CA LEU A 276 -19.26 -3.90 -1.22
C LEU A 276 -18.97 -4.74 0.04
N PHE A 277 -18.88 -4.12 1.21
CA PHE A 277 -18.93 -4.80 2.51
C PHE A 277 -19.62 -3.90 3.54
N THR A 278 -20.82 -4.27 4.01
CA THR A 278 -21.53 -3.57 5.10
C THR A 278 -20.92 -3.83 6.48
N CYS A 279 -20.18 -4.93 6.64
CA CYS A 279 -19.69 -5.37 7.95
C CYS A 279 -18.57 -4.46 8.50
N TRP A 280 -17.63 -4.01 7.66
CA TRP A 280 -16.49 -3.20 8.10
C TRP A 280 -16.85 -1.73 8.39
N THR A 281 -17.70 -1.12 7.56
CA THR A 281 -18.22 0.24 7.84
C THR A 281 -19.04 0.31 9.14
N TYR A 282 -19.56 -0.83 9.59
CA TYR A 282 -20.27 -0.92 10.87
C TYR A 282 -19.30 -1.06 12.05
N ILE A 283 -18.17 -1.75 11.87
CA ILE A 283 -17.07 -1.85 12.85
C ILE A 283 -16.44 -0.46 13.10
N ASP A 284 -16.21 0.32 12.04
CA ASP A 284 -15.68 1.69 12.19
C ASP A 284 -16.68 2.63 12.89
N ARG A 285 -17.99 2.48 12.64
CA ARG A 285 -19.03 3.19 13.43
C ARG A 285 -19.09 2.72 14.88
N LEU A 286 -18.88 1.43 15.15
CA LEU A 286 -18.85 0.89 16.51
C LEU A 286 -17.67 1.43 17.32
N HIS A 287 -16.49 1.61 16.70
CA HIS A 287 -15.35 2.29 17.34
C HIS A 287 -15.66 3.73 17.74
N SER A 288 -16.50 4.43 16.98
CA SER A 288 -16.93 5.81 17.27
C SER A 288 -18.12 5.93 18.24
N SER A 289 -18.75 4.81 18.63
CA SER A 289 -19.93 4.83 19.50
C SER A 289 -19.56 4.90 20.99
N LYS A 290 -20.41 5.55 21.80
CA LYS A 290 -20.27 5.64 23.27
C LYS A 290 -20.10 4.27 23.96
N THR A 291 -20.49 3.20 23.28
CA THR A 291 -20.34 1.80 23.72
C THR A 291 -18.87 1.36 23.79
N PHE A 292 -18.01 1.85 22.90
CA PHE A 292 -16.56 1.57 22.95
C PHE A 292 -15.85 2.38 24.06
N GLN A 293 -16.32 3.60 24.34
CA GLN A 293 -15.89 4.38 25.51
C GLN A 293 -16.28 3.72 26.83
N ALA A 294 -17.45 3.07 26.91
CA ALA A 294 -17.85 2.28 28.08
C ALA A 294 -16.94 1.06 28.30
N CYS A 295 -16.50 0.38 27.24
CA CYS A 295 -15.54 -0.72 27.33
C CYS A 295 -14.13 -0.27 27.76
N GLN A 296 -13.71 0.97 27.45
CA GLN A 296 -12.45 1.52 27.97
C GLN A 296 -12.51 1.88 29.46
N LEU A 297 -13.66 2.34 29.96
CA LEU A 297 -13.87 2.55 31.41
C LEU A 297 -13.70 1.25 32.22
N TYR A 298 -14.05 0.10 31.65
CA TYR A 298 -13.87 -1.20 32.29
C TYR A 298 -12.42 -1.75 32.30
N ARG A 299 -11.51 -1.21 31.47
CA ARG A 299 -10.07 -1.55 31.56
C ARG A 299 -9.40 -1.01 32.83
N GLY A 300 -10.00 -0.02 33.49
CA GLY A 300 -9.53 0.52 34.78
C GLY A 300 -9.77 -0.39 35.99
N LEU A 301 -10.53 -1.49 35.84
CA LEU A 301 -10.96 -2.35 36.94
C LEU A 301 -10.26 -3.73 36.99
N GLY A 302 -9.20 -3.94 36.21
CA GLY A 302 -8.26 -5.06 36.43
C GLY A 302 -8.79 -6.48 36.13
N CYS A 303 -9.70 -6.65 35.15
CA CYS A 303 -10.11 -7.99 34.73
C CYS A 303 -9.16 -8.55 33.65
N PRO A 304 -8.72 -9.82 33.70
CA PRO A 304 -7.86 -10.41 32.69
C PRO A 304 -8.54 -10.41 31.33
N CYS A 305 -7.76 -10.14 30.31
CA CYS A 305 -8.10 -10.14 28.90
C CYS A 305 -8.88 -11.40 28.47
N TRP A 306 -9.54 -11.28 27.31
CA TRP A 306 -10.48 -12.20 26.65
C TRP A 306 -11.96 -11.87 26.93
N ASP A 307 -12.76 -11.85 25.86
CA ASP A 307 -14.24 -11.66 25.81
C ASP A 307 -14.87 -10.30 25.46
N VAL A 308 -14.17 -9.36 24.81
CA VAL A 308 -14.91 -8.30 24.05
C VAL A 308 -15.37 -8.81 22.67
N TRP A 309 -14.57 -9.66 22.03
CA TRP A 309 -14.88 -10.25 20.71
C TRP A 309 -16.01 -11.29 20.77
N SER A 310 -16.03 -12.11 21.81
CA SER A 310 -17.03 -13.16 22.01
C SER A 310 -18.44 -12.57 22.24
N LEU A 311 -18.53 -11.50 23.03
CA LEU A 311 -19.78 -10.77 23.29
C LEU A 311 -20.30 -10.07 22.02
N LEU A 312 -19.42 -9.55 21.17
CA LEU A 312 -19.81 -8.90 19.91
C LEU A 312 -20.37 -9.91 18.89
N CYS A 313 -19.77 -11.10 18.80
CA CYS A 313 -20.26 -12.19 17.96
C CYS A 313 -21.64 -12.70 18.41
N VAL A 314 -21.87 -12.84 19.72
CA VAL A 314 -23.16 -13.24 20.28
C VAL A 314 -24.24 -12.19 20.02
N TYR A 315 -23.91 -10.89 20.15
CA TYR A 315 -24.85 -9.80 19.90
C TYR A 315 -25.26 -9.69 18.42
N LEU A 316 -24.29 -9.84 17.50
CA LEU A 316 -24.54 -9.83 16.06
C LEU A 316 -25.37 -11.04 15.59
N HIS A 317 -25.22 -12.20 16.25
CA HIS A 317 -25.99 -13.40 15.93
C HIS A 317 -27.44 -13.32 16.45
N PHE A 318 -27.67 -12.68 17.60
CA PHE A 318 -29.02 -12.55 18.19
C PHE A 318 -29.88 -11.46 17.55
N GLU A 319 -29.32 -10.31 17.14
CA GLU A 319 -30.12 -9.24 16.51
C GLU A 319 -30.45 -9.49 15.04
N TYR A 320 -29.60 -10.21 14.30
CA TYR A 320 -29.77 -10.41 12.84
C TYR A 320 -30.09 -11.85 12.43
N GLY A 321 -30.23 -12.78 13.39
CA GLY A 321 -30.56 -14.19 13.17
C GLY A 321 -32.01 -14.50 12.74
N ARG A 322 -32.82 -13.50 12.36
CA ARG A 322 -34.08 -13.72 11.62
C ARG A 322 -33.89 -13.37 10.15
N VAL A 323 -33.12 -14.21 9.46
CA VAL A 323 -33.18 -14.29 8.00
C VAL A 323 -34.05 -15.50 7.68
N ASP A 324 -35.26 -15.22 7.20
CA ASP A 324 -36.14 -16.21 6.59
C ASP A 324 -35.39 -17.02 5.53
N SER A 325 -35.45 -18.34 5.69
CA SER A 325 -35.43 -19.36 4.62
C SER A 325 -34.75 -18.97 3.31
N LEU A 326 -33.43 -19.12 3.24
CA LEU A 326 -32.77 -19.41 1.97
C LEU A 326 -32.62 -20.93 1.87
N LYS A 327 -33.43 -21.52 0.98
CA LYS A 327 -33.36 -22.91 0.57
C LYS A 327 -31.92 -23.29 0.21
N TYR A 328 -31.33 -24.14 1.05
CA TYR A 328 -30.26 -25.04 0.68
C TYR A 328 -30.87 -26.45 0.72
N ASP A 329 -31.63 -26.78 -0.32
CA ASP A 329 -31.96 -28.16 -0.64
C ASP A 329 -30.80 -28.68 -1.50
N ASP A 330 -29.97 -29.53 -0.89
CA ASP A 330 -29.35 -30.72 -1.43
C ASP A 330 -28.03 -30.98 -0.68
N TYR A 331 -27.85 -32.25 -0.28
CA TYR A 331 -26.74 -32.81 0.50
C TYR A 331 -26.81 -32.61 2.02
N PHE A 332 -27.63 -33.41 2.69
CA PHE A 332 -27.19 -34.50 3.58
C PHE A 332 -28.43 -35.10 4.28
N THR A 333 -28.83 -36.28 3.82
CA THR A 333 -29.79 -37.15 4.48
C THR A 333 -29.11 -37.95 5.60
N GLU A 334 -29.89 -38.22 6.66
CA GLU A 334 -29.79 -39.33 7.64
C GLU A 334 -29.47 -38.99 9.12
N SER A 335 -30.53 -39.11 9.94
CA SER A 335 -30.59 -39.70 11.31
C SER A 335 -30.44 -38.79 12.58
N PRO A 336 -30.90 -39.21 13.79
CA PRO A 336 -32.12 -38.69 14.47
C PRO A 336 -31.86 -37.97 15.83
N PRO A 337 -32.90 -37.40 16.51
CA PRO A 337 -32.73 -36.42 17.58
C PRO A 337 -32.64 -37.05 18.99
N PHE A 338 -31.83 -36.45 19.87
CA PHE A 338 -31.89 -36.69 21.32
C PHE A 338 -32.20 -35.37 22.05
N PHE A 339 -33.46 -35.21 22.44
CA PHE A 339 -33.86 -34.23 23.46
C PHE A 339 -33.85 -34.93 24.82
N CYS A 340 -33.00 -34.48 25.73
CA CYS A 340 -33.04 -34.91 27.13
C CYS A 340 -33.51 -33.73 27.99
N HIS A 341 -34.72 -33.84 28.54
CA HIS A 341 -35.24 -32.95 29.56
C HIS A 341 -34.47 -33.16 30.87
N LEU A 342 -33.90 -32.10 31.43
CA LEU A 342 -33.39 -32.06 32.80
C LEU A 342 -34.05 -30.91 33.56
N HIS A 343 -34.79 -31.26 34.61
CA HIS A 343 -35.37 -30.35 35.58
C HIS A 343 -34.48 -30.33 36.83
N PHE A 344 -33.98 -29.15 37.22
CA PHE A 344 -33.36 -28.89 38.53
C PHE A 344 -33.66 -27.43 38.99
N PRO A 345 -33.55 -27.15 40.31
CA PRO A 345 -34.36 -26.15 41.01
C PRO A 345 -33.75 -24.75 41.00
N ARG A 346 -34.57 -23.77 41.38
CA ARG A 346 -34.33 -22.31 41.31
C ARG A 346 -32.96 -21.89 41.88
N VAL A 347 -32.01 -21.60 40.99
CA VAL A 347 -30.78 -20.83 41.25
C VAL A 347 -30.59 -19.80 40.12
N ASN A 348 -30.07 -18.62 40.47
CA ASN A 348 -29.93 -17.38 39.69
C ASN A 348 -29.64 -17.57 38.17
N PRO A 349 -30.47 -17.02 37.24
CA PRO A 349 -30.44 -17.36 35.81
C PRO A 349 -29.18 -16.97 35.03
N VAL A 350 -28.33 -16.10 35.57
CA VAL A 350 -27.11 -15.63 34.88
C VAL A 350 -25.93 -16.60 35.04
N LEU A 351 -25.82 -17.28 36.18
CA LEU A 351 -24.74 -18.26 36.39
C LEU A 351 -25.03 -19.61 35.72
N GLY A 352 -26.30 -20.01 35.62
CA GLY A 352 -26.68 -21.25 34.93
C GLY A 352 -26.43 -21.22 33.42
N LEU A 353 -26.59 -20.05 32.79
CA LEU A 353 -26.39 -19.87 31.35
C LEU A 353 -24.90 -19.94 30.95
N CYS A 354 -24.01 -19.35 31.76
CA CYS A 354 -22.57 -19.36 31.50
C CYS A 354 -22.01 -20.78 31.56
N THR A 355 -22.46 -21.61 32.52
CA THR A 355 -21.99 -23.00 32.65
C THR A 355 -22.51 -23.88 31.51
N LEU A 356 -23.71 -23.62 30.99
CA LEU A 356 -24.28 -24.35 29.85
C LEU A 356 -23.52 -24.03 28.54
N VAL A 357 -23.19 -22.76 28.32
CA VAL A 357 -22.45 -22.29 27.13
C VAL A 357 -21.01 -22.78 27.16
N HIS A 358 -20.36 -22.79 28.33
CA HIS A 358 -19.01 -23.36 28.47
C HIS A 358 -18.98 -24.87 28.21
N SER A 359 -20.01 -25.60 28.67
CA SER A 359 -20.12 -27.06 28.47
C SER A 359 -20.43 -27.43 27.02
N LEU A 360 -21.25 -26.62 26.33
CA LEU A 360 -21.58 -26.82 24.92
C LEU A 360 -20.40 -26.46 24.00
N LEU A 361 -19.66 -25.38 24.29
CA LEU A 361 -18.48 -24.98 23.52
C LEU A 361 -17.30 -25.95 23.69
N SER A 362 -17.13 -26.55 24.88
CA SER A 362 -16.10 -27.57 25.12
C SER A 362 -16.43 -28.89 24.43
N LEU A 363 -17.71 -29.29 24.36
CA LEU A 363 -18.14 -30.45 23.56
C LEU A 363 -18.02 -30.20 22.04
N TRP A 364 -18.27 -28.98 21.58
CA TRP A 364 -18.13 -28.61 20.16
C TRP A 364 -16.67 -28.54 19.71
N SER A 365 -15.77 -28.04 20.56
CA SER A 365 -14.33 -27.99 20.28
C SER A 365 -13.66 -29.37 20.34
N LEU A 366 -14.15 -30.28 21.18
CA LEU A 366 -13.70 -31.69 21.19
C LEU A 366 -14.16 -32.48 19.95
N SER A 367 -15.35 -32.18 19.39
CA SER A 367 -15.81 -32.77 18.12
C SER A 367 -14.94 -32.31 16.95
N ILE A 368 -14.64 -31.01 16.87
CA ILE A 368 -13.82 -30.42 15.81
C ILE A 368 -12.36 -30.92 15.88
N LEU A 369 -11.82 -31.11 17.09
CA LEU A 369 -10.47 -31.67 17.26
C LEU A 369 -10.39 -33.17 16.94
N ARG A 370 -11.47 -33.93 17.11
CA ARG A 370 -11.52 -35.35 16.72
C ARG A 370 -11.52 -35.52 15.21
N ASP A 371 -12.27 -34.67 14.50
CA ASP A 371 -12.38 -34.73 13.04
C ASP A 371 -11.13 -34.15 12.33
N LEU A 372 -10.39 -33.23 12.96
CA LEU A 372 -9.14 -32.69 12.41
C LEU A 372 -7.90 -33.59 12.62
N PHE A 373 -7.91 -34.52 13.58
CA PHE A 373 -6.74 -35.36 13.89
C PHE A 373 -6.82 -36.80 13.37
N TYR A 374 -7.98 -37.28 12.92
CA TYR A 374 -8.13 -38.67 12.42
C TYR A 374 -8.12 -38.82 10.89
N ASP A 375 -8.34 -37.76 10.11
CA ASP A 375 -8.29 -37.81 8.63
C ASP A 375 -6.90 -37.49 8.02
N GLY A 376 -5.86 -37.41 8.86
CA GLY A 376 -4.47 -37.16 8.44
C GLY A 376 -3.51 -38.35 8.58
N MET A 377 -3.99 -39.51 9.03
CA MET A 377 -3.19 -40.74 9.12
C MET A 377 -4.05 -41.98 8.78
N GLN A 378 -4.29 -42.20 7.49
CA GLN A 378 -4.34 -43.53 6.86
C GLN A 378 -3.83 -43.44 5.43
#